data_AF-A0A7Z7IP20-F1
#
_entry.id   AF-A0A7Z7IP20-F1
#
_cell.length_a   1.000
_cell.length_b   1.000
_cell.length_c   1.000
_cell.angle_alpha   90.00
_cell.angle_beta   90.00
_cell.angle_gamma   90.00
#
_symmetry.space_group_name_H-M   'P 1'
#
loop_
_entity.id
_entity.type
_entity.pdbx_description
1 polymer ?
#
loop_
_entity_poly.entity_id
_entity_poly.type
_entity_poly.pdbx_seq_one_letter_code
_entity_poly.pdbx_strand_id
1 'polypeptide(L)'
;MGGVGGSVGLIGAGGNGGYGGNGGTATFSGMGLPGGGDGGIGGGGGNGGLLQGNGGSGGNGGNGGLGVGKANPGGDGGMGGAGGGAGLIGSGGVGGNGGNGVLGTLTPGNGGNGGAGGHARLIGNPAVGGNGGNGGNSGTGGIGGNGGAGGNAAVIGNGAAGGAGGTGGLNPATGVQGGGGNGGQGGDAVLVGDGGTGGAGGFGNPVGTGGVGGRRGSLFGAPGPAGADG
;
A
#
# COMPACT_ATOMS: atom_id res chain seq x y z
N MET A 1 14.27 -0.99 -6.98
CA MET A 1 12.97 -1.65 -7.26
C MET A 1 13.05 -3.09 -6.78
N GLY A 2 11.98 -3.63 -6.20
CA GLY A 2 11.85 -5.05 -5.87
C GLY A 2 11.51 -5.89 -7.11
N GLY A 3 11.98 -7.13 -7.16
CA GLY A 3 11.69 -8.06 -8.26
C GLY A 3 10.24 -8.55 -8.24
N VAL A 4 9.64 -8.79 -9.41
CA VAL A 4 8.29 -9.36 -9.50
C VAL A 4 8.31 -10.84 -9.13
N GLY A 5 7.30 -11.29 -8.40
CA GLY A 5 7.10 -12.69 -8.06
C GLY A 5 6.81 -13.55 -9.28
N GLY A 6 7.40 -14.74 -9.35
CA GLY A 6 7.17 -15.68 -10.46
C GLY A 6 5.73 -16.18 -10.49
N SER A 7 5.15 -16.31 -11.67
CA SER A 7 3.82 -16.92 -11.83
C SER A 7 3.95 -18.42 -12.12
N VAL A 8 2.97 -19.20 -11.66
CA VAL A 8 2.91 -20.64 -11.93
C VAL A 8 1.92 -20.93 -13.06
N GLY A 9 2.22 -21.94 -13.88
CA GLY A 9 1.40 -22.30 -15.04
C GLY A 9 0.05 -22.92 -14.67
N LEU A 10 0.05 -24.20 -14.28
CA LEU A 10 -1.21 -24.95 -14.12
C LEU A 10 -1.64 -25.09 -12.65
N ILE A 11 -0.73 -25.56 -11.80
CA ILE A 11 -0.96 -25.79 -10.36
C ILE A 11 0.24 -25.28 -9.58
N GLY A 12 -0.01 -24.42 -8.58
CA GLY A 12 0.99 -23.96 -7.62
C GLY A 12 0.81 -22.49 -7.23
N ALA A 13 1.45 -22.07 -6.15
CA ALA A 13 1.36 -20.70 -5.67
C ALA A 13 2.30 -19.77 -6.46
N GLY A 14 1.85 -18.55 -6.72
CA GLY A 14 2.71 -17.49 -7.23
C GLY A 14 3.78 -17.10 -6.22
N GLY A 15 4.95 -16.70 -6.70
CA GLY A 15 6.03 -16.19 -5.88
C GLY A 15 5.71 -14.82 -5.30
N ASN A 16 6.29 -14.49 -4.15
CA ASN A 16 6.14 -13.16 -3.57
C ASN A 16 6.97 -12.14 -4.35
N GLY A 17 6.47 -10.91 -4.39
CA GLY A 17 7.24 -9.76 -4.86
C GLY A 17 8.37 -9.41 -3.89
N GLY A 18 9.51 -9.01 -4.44
CA GLY A 18 10.66 -8.54 -3.67
C GLY A 18 10.42 -7.16 -3.07
N TYR A 19 11.08 -6.86 -1.96
CA TYR A 19 11.01 -5.55 -1.34
C TYR A 19 11.70 -4.47 -2.17
N GLY A 20 11.17 -3.25 -2.09
CA GLY A 20 11.85 -2.06 -2.57
C GLY A 20 13.10 -1.77 -1.75
N GLY A 21 14.19 -1.39 -2.42
CA GLY A 21 15.42 -0.95 -1.74
C GLY A 21 15.22 0.42 -1.09
N ASN A 22 15.86 0.66 0.05
CA ASN A 22 15.80 1.97 0.69
C ASN A 22 16.54 3.03 -0.13
N GLY A 23 16.06 4.26 -0.05
CA GLY A 23 16.72 5.42 -0.62
C GLY A 23 18.07 5.70 0.02
N GLY A 24 19.03 6.15 -0.79
CA GLY A 24 20.36 6.51 -0.31
C GLY A 24 20.34 7.79 0.53
N THR A 25 21.10 7.82 1.61
CA THR A 25 21.35 9.05 2.36
C THR A 25 22.23 9.98 1.55
N ALA A 26 21.78 11.21 1.34
CA ALA A 26 22.67 12.24 0.80
C ALA A 26 23.76 12.53 1.84
N THR A 27 25.03 12.47 1.44
CA THR A 27 26.16 12.91 2.28
C THR A 27 26.84 14.07 1.57
N PHE A 28 27.19 15.12 2.31
CA PHE A 28 27.77 16.37 1.78
C PHE A 28 28.87 16.11 0.74
N SER A 29 28.57 16.41 -0.53
CA SER A 29 29.57 16.59 -1.57
C SER A 29 29.45 18.05 -2.03
N GLY A 30 30.53 18.81 -1.91
CA GLY A 30 30.59 20.27 -1.98
C GLY A 30 30.22 20.94 -3.31
N MET A 31 29.41 20.30 -4.17
CA MET A 31 28.91 20.86 -5.43
C MET A 31 27.44 20.45 -5.61
N GLY A 32 26.49 21.31 -5.18
CA GLY A 32 25.04 21.14 -5.42
C GLY A 32 24.46 19.86 -4.82
N LEU A 33 23.90 19.93 -3.60
CA LEU A 33 23.55 18.70 -2.89
C LEU A 33 22.28 18.02 -3.45
N PRO A 34 22.34 16.72 -3.81
CA PRO A 34 21.13 15.93 -4.03
C PRO A 34 20.40 15.70 -2.70
N GLY A 35 19.06 15.68 -2.74
CA GLY A 35 18.23 15.23 -1.62
C GLY A 35 18.48 13.77 -1.25
N GLY A 36 17.87 13.31 -0.15
CA GLY A 36 17.80 11.88 0.14
C GLY A 36 17.15 11.15 -1.04
N GLY A 37 17.68 10.00 -1.43
CA GLY A 37 17.12 9.22 -2.53
C GLY A 37 15.76 8.65 -2.17
N ASP A 38 14.91 8.41 -3.16
CA ASP A 38 13.60 7.81 -2.90
C ASP A 38 13.72 6.30 -2.62
N GLY A 39 12.77 5.80 -1.83
CA GLY A 39 12.55 4.39 -1.64
C GLY A 39 12.11 3.72 -2.93
N GLY A 40 12.69 2.55 -3.23
CA GLY A 40 12.30 1.75 -4.37
C GLY A 40 10.89 1.19 -4.22
N ILE A 41 10.19 1.01 -5.33
CA ILE A 41 8.88 0.34 -5.35
C ILE A 41 9.06 -1.15 -5.04
N GLY A 42 8.14 -1.72 -4.27
CA GLY A 42 8.05 -3.16 -4.02
C GLY A 42 7.52 -3.92 -5.25
N GLY A 43 8.05 -5.11 -5.50
CA GLY A 43 7.64 -5.94 -6.63
C GLY A 43 6.23 -6.48 -6.46
N GLY A 44 5.50 -6.68 -7.57
CA GLY A 44 4.20 -7.35 -7.54
C GLY A 44 4.34 -8.83 -7.19
N GLY A 45 3.34 -9.39 -6.52
CA GLY A 45 3.22 -10.83 -6.32
C GLY A 45 2.86 -11.56 -7.61
N GLY A 46 3.40 -12.76 -7.79
CA GLY A 46 3.11 -13.62 -8.93
C GLY A 46 1.73 -14.23 -8.86
N ASN A 47 1.16 -14.60 -10.00
CA ASN A 47 -0.15 -15.26 -10.03
C ASN A 47 -0.02 -16.74 -9.64
N GLY A 48 -1.05 -17.24 -8.96
CA GLY A 48 -1.23 -18.68 -8.77
C GLY A 48 -1.49 -19.41 -10.08
N GLY A 49 -1.27 -20.72 -10.09
CA GLY A 49 -1.53 -21.61 -11.23
C GLY A 49 -2.99 -21.52 -11.69
N LEU A 50 -3.20 -21.59 -13.01
CA LEU A 50 -4.50 -21.36 -13.64
C LEU A 50 -5.66 -22.14 -12.99
N LEU A 51 -5.44 -23.42 -12.67
CA LEU A 51 -6.48 -24.28 -12.09
C LEU A 51 -6.50 -24.16 -10.57
N GLN A 52 -5.33 -24.23 -9.96
CA GLN A 52 -5.19 -24.18 -8.52
C GLN A 52 -3.91 -23.46 -8.11
N GLY A 53 -4.05 -22.47 -7.24
CA GLY A 53 -2.89 -21.73 -6.77
C GLY A 53 -3.27 -20.42 -6.12
N ASN A 54 -2.61 -20.11 -5.02
CA ASN A 54 -2.72 -18.80 -4.39
C ASN A 54 -1.83 -17.81 -5.15
N GLY A 55 -2.25 -16.55 -5.22
CA GLY A 55 -1.37 -15.46 -5.62
C GLY A 55 -0.31 -15.19 -4.56
N GLY A 56 0.89 -14.81 -4.99
CA GLY A 56 1.95 -14.36 -4.09
C GLY A 56 1.68 -12.97 -3.53
N SER A 57 2.24 -12.64 -2.38
CA SER A 57 2.11 -11.29 -1.81
C SER A 57 2.90 -10.26 -2.62
N GLY A 58 2.44 -9.02 -2.64
CA GLY A 58 3.27 -7.90 -3.07
C GLY A 58 4.41 -7.64 -2.09
N GLY A 59 5.54 -7.14 -2.59
CA GLY A 59 6.65 -6.67 -1.77
C GLY A 59 6.36 -5.28 -1.21
N ASN A 60 6.84 -4.98 0.00
CA ASN A 60 6.74 -3.62 0.54
C ASN A 60 7.64 -2.65 -0.25
N GLY A 61 7.23 -1.39 -0.31
CA GLY A 61 8.08 -0.29 -0.77
C GLY A 61 9.24 -0.03 0.20
N GLY A 62 10.35 0.46 -0.33
CA GLY A 62 11.50 0.89 0.47
C GLY A 62 11.25 2.23 1.14
N ASN A 63 11.90 2.50 2.26
CA ASN A 63 11.85 3.84 2.86
C ASN A 63 12.68 4.82 2.04
N GLY A 64 12.33 6.11 2.07
CA GLY A 64 13.18 7.17 1.55
C GLY A 64 14.53 7.28 2.25
N GLY A 65 15.42 8.07 1.68
CA GLY A 65 16.74 8.36 2.21
C GLY A 65 16.76 9.65 3.02
N LEU A 66 17.73 9.79 3.91
CA LEU A 66 17.89 11.01 4.71
C LEU A 66 18.46 12.15 3.86
N GLY A 67 17.81 13.32 3.93
CA GLY A 67 18.35 14.58 3.41
C GLY A 67 19.06 15.37 4.50
N VAL A 68 20.41 15.39 4.49
CA VAL A 68 21.20 16.17 5.47
C VAL A 68 21.61 17.53 4.90
N GLY A 69 21.44 18.59 5.70
CA GLY A 69 21.80 19.97 5.31
C GLY A 69 20.58 20.83 4.96
N LYS A 70 20.69 22.15 5.16
CA LYS A 70 19.57 23.13 5.20
C LYS A 70 18.71 23.25 3.93
N ALA A 71 19.08 22.62 2.81
CA ALA A 71 18.31 22.68 1.57
C ALA A 71 17.94 21.29 1.02
N ASN A 72 18.22 20.22 1.77
CA ASN A 72 18.10 18.87 1.24
C ASN A 72 16.74 18.25 1.60
N PRO A 73 15.89 17.93 0.61
CA PRO A 73 14.69 17.17 0.86
C PRO A 73 15.03 15.77 1.37
N GLY A 74 14.17 15.23 2.23
CA GLY A 74 14.14 13.81 2.52
C GLY A 74 13.56 13.05 1.33
N GLY A 75 13.98 11.80 1.15
CA GLY A 75 13.45 10.96 0.08
C GLY A 75 12.04 10.47 0.39
N ASP A 76 11.24 10.30 -0.65
CA ASP A 76 9.90 9.72 -0.55
C ASP A 76 9.98 8.22 -0.29
N GLY A 77 8.96 7.67 0.37
CA GLY A 77 8.76 6.24 0.49
C GLY A 77 8.32 5.62 -0.82
N GLY A 78 8.86 4.44 -1.14
CA GLY A 78 8.46 3.68 -2.32
C GLY A 78 7.05 3.11 -2.19
N MET A 79 6.36 2.91 -3.30
CA MET A 79 5.05 2.24 -3.30
C MET A 79 5.19 0.75 -2.96
N GLY A 80 4.19 0.18 -2.30
CA GLY A 80 4.04 -1.27 -2.14
C GLY A 80 3.61 -1.93 -3.45
N GLY A 81 4.05 -3.17 -3.65
CA GLY A 81 3.67 -3.99 -4.79
C GLY A 81 2.25 -4.55 -4.64
N ALA A 82 1.54 -4.72 -5.76
CA ALA A 82 0.25 -5.40 -5.75
C ALA A 82 0.42 -6.90 -5.41
N GLY A 83 -0.56 -7.48 -4.73
CA GLY A 83 -0.67 -8.92 -4.56
C GLY A 83 -1.07 -9.64 -5.85
N GLY A 84 -0.61 -10.86 -6.02
CA GLY A 84 -0.92 -11.69 -7.18
C GLY A 84 -2.36 -12.21 -7.18
N GLY A 85 -2.91 -12.47 -8.36
CA GLY A 85 -4.22 -13.11 -8.48
C GLY A 85 -4.16 -14.60 -8.19
N ALA A 86 -5.26 -15.14 -7.67
CA ALA A 86 -5.44 -16.58 -7.56
C ALA A 86 -5.64 -17.25 -8.93
N GLY A 87 -5.42 -18.56 -8.95
CA GLY A 87 -6.02 -19.48 -9.91
C GLY A 87 -7.53 -19.57 -9.79
N LEU A 88 -8.14 -20.49 -10.54
CA LEU A 88 -9.57 -20.77 -10.43
C LEU A 88 -9.94 -21.16 -8.99
N ILE A 89 -9.12 -22.01 -8.38
CA ILE A 89 -9.17 -22.37 -6.96
C ILE A 89 -7.94 -21.79 -6.26
N GLY A 90 -8.14 -20.86 -5.33
CA GLY A 90 -7.05 -20.27 -4.55
C GLY A 90 -7.39 -18.89 -4.02
N SER A 91 -6.54 -18.41 -3.11
CA SER A 91 -6.64 -17.06 -2.57
C SER A 91 -5.78 -16.06 -3.32
N GLY A 92 -6.21 -14.80 -3.37
CA GLY A 92 -5.34 -13.71 -3.79
C GLY A 92 -4.17 -13.51 -2.82
N GLY A 93 -3.12 -12.83 -3.28
CA GLY A 93 -2.01 -12.42 -2.41
C GLY A 93 -2.26 -11.04 -1.78
N VAL A 94 -1.74 -10.79 -0.58
CA VAL A 94 -1.86 -9.47 0.07
C VAL A 94 -1.07 -8.40 -0.69
N GLY A 95 -1.57 -7.17 -0.70
CA GLY A 95 -0.82 -6.02 -1.17
C GLY A 95 0.37 -5.69 -0.24
N GLY A 96 1.47 -5.24 -0.81
CA GLY A 96 2.63 -4.76 -0.04
C GLY A 96 2.36 -3.39 0.57
N ASN A 97 2.95 -3.11 1.73
CA ASN A 97 2.85 -1.79 2.35
C ASN A 97 3.70 -0.77 1.58
N GLY A 98 3.28 0.49 1.59
CA GLY A 98 4.12 1.60 1.18
C GLY A 98 5.28 1.82 2.15
N GLY A 99 6.41 2.30 1.63
CA GLY A 99 7.55 2.72 2.43
C GLY A 99 7.32 4.08 3.08
N ASN A 100 8.04 4.38 4.15
CA ASN A 100 7.94 5.68 4.80
C ASN A 100 8.77 6.73 4.07
N GLY A 101 8.25 7.94 4.00
CA GLY A 101 9.05 9.12 3.72
C GLY A 101 10.02 9.38 4.86
N VAL A 102 11.15 10.01 4.56
CA VAL A 102 12.19 10.27 5.56
C VAL A 102 12.39 11.77 5.79
N LEU A 103 12.99 12.07 6.93
CA LEU A 103 13.32 13.42 7.36
C LEU A 103 14.13 14.16 6.28
N GLY A 104 13.67 15.37 5.97
CA GLY A 104 14.45 16.40 5.30
C GLY A 104 14.42 17.68 6.14
N THR A 105 15.43 18.53 5.99
CA THR A 105 15.55 19.71 6.86
C THR A 105 14.48 20.78 6.57
N LEU A 106 14.10 20.94 5.30
CA LEU A 106 13.05 21.88 4.86
C LEU A 106 11.87 21.15 4.22
N THR A 107 12.14 20.16 3.37
CA THR A 107 11.13 19.39 2.66
C THR A 107 11.18 17.94 3.12
N PRO A 108 10.10 17.41 3.71
CA PRO A 108 10.02 16.01 4.10
C PRO A 108 9.84 15.12 2.88
N GLY A 109 10.20 13.84 3.01
CA GLY A 109 9.68 12.82 2.12
C GLY A 109 8.23 12.48 2.47
N ASN A 110 7.43 12.15 1.47
CA ASN A 110 6.08 11.62 1.62
C ASN A 110 6.12 10.09 1.81
N GLY A 111 5.08 9.55 2.44
CA GLY A 111 4.88 8.11 2.50
C GLY A 111 4.47 7.54 1.14
N GLY A 112 4.93 6.33 0.84
CA GLY A 112 4.53 5.59 -0.35
C GLY A 112 3.13 5.01 -0.20
N ASN A 113 2.42 4.84 -1.31
CA ASN A 113 1.12 4.17 -1.29
C ASN A 113 1.25 2.66 -1.06
N GLY A 114 0.26 2.07 -0.39
CA GLY A 114 0.10 0.62 -0.29
C GLY A 114 -0.33 -0.01 -1.62
N GLY A 115 0.08 -1.25 -1.84
CA GLY A 115 -0.30 -2.04 -3.01
C GLY A 115 -1.69 -2.63 -2.88
N ALA A 116 -2.37 -2.86 -4.00
CA ALA A 116 -3.67 -3.52 -4.00
C ALA A 116 -3.56 -5.01 -3.60
N GLY A 117 -4.59 -5.53 -2.96
CA GLY A 117 -4.74 -6.95 -2.68
C GLY A 117 -5.17 -7.74 -3.92
N GLY A 118 -4.72 -8.98 -3.99
CA GLY A 118 -5.02 -9.92 -5.06
C GLY A 118 -6.45 -10.44 -5.02
N HIS A 119 -6.97 -10.77 -6.19
CA HIS A 119 -8.35 -11.25 -6.35
C HIS A 119 -8.46 -12.77 -6.27
N ALA A 120 -9.62 -13.26 -5.85
CA ALA A 120 -10.05 -14.64 -6.10
C ALA A 120 -10.77 -14.73 -7.46
N ARG A 121 -10.88 -15.94 -8.04
CA ARG A 121 -11.53 -16.13 -9.36
C ARG A 121 -12.82 -16.96 -9.33
N LEU A 122 -12.79 -18.20 -8.84
CA LEU A 122 -14.00 -19.04 -8.71
C LEU A 122 -14.22 -19.51 -7.28
N ILE A 123 -13.22 -20.16 -6.68
CA ILE A 123 -13.27 -20.61 -5.29
C ILE A 123 -12.04 -20.10 -4.56
N GLY A 124 -12.26 -19.32 -3.51
CA GLY A 124 -11.21 -18.84 -2.62
C GLY A 124 -11.42 -17.39 -2.21
N ASN A 125 -10.49 -16.89 -1.40
CA ASN A 125 -10.64 -15.60 -0.75
C ASN A 125 -9.78 -14.55 -1.45
N PRO A 126 -10.31 -13.35 -1.73
CA PRO A 126 -9.45 -12.23 -2.06
C PRO A 126 -8.59 -11.86 -0.86
N ALA A 127 -7.60 -11.00 -1.12
CA ALA A 127 -6.68 -10.54 -0.10
C ALA A 127 -6.76 -9.03 0.12
N VAL A 128 -6.36 -8.61 1.31
CA VAL A 128 -6.38 -7.21 1.73
C VAL A 128 -5.37 -6.36 0.96
N GLY A 129 -5.68 -5.07 0.83
CA GLY A 129 -4.70 -4.08 0.37
C GLY A 129 -3.62 -3.82 1.42
N GLY A 130 -2.45 -3.37 0.97
CA GLY A 130 -1.37 -2.94 1.83
C GLY A 130 -1.63 -1.56 2.42
N ASN A 131 -1.03 -1.26 3.57
CA ASN A 131 -1.14 0.06 4.18
C ASN A 131 -0.26 1.08 3.44
N GLY A 132 -0.67 2.34 3.47
CA GLY A 132 0.21 3.45 3.10
C GLY A 132 1.35 3.63 4.09
N GLY A 133 2.48 4.14 3.63
CA GLY A 133 3.61 4.51 4.47
C GLY A 133 3.41 5.87 5.11
N ASN A 134 4.10 6.13 6.22
CA ASN A 134 4.01 7.42 6.90
C ASN A 134 4.85 8.49 6.19
N GLY A 135 4.41 9.74 6.28
CA GLY A 135 5.21 10.88 5.87
C GLY A 135 6.43 11.09 6.79
N GLY A 136 7.49 11.65 6.23
CA GLY A 136 8.70 12.01 6.95
C GLY A 136 8.49 13.23 7.85
N ASN A 137 9.12 13.24 9.02
CA ASN A 137 9.12 14.42 9.88
C ASN A 137 9.94 15.55 9.22
N SER A 138 9.57 16.82 9.36
CA SER A 138 10.37 17.97 8.87
C SER A 138 9.78 19.32 9.30
N GLY A 139 10.34 20.44 8.82
CA GLY A 139 9.75 21.77 8.97
C GLY A 139 8.29 21.92 8.47
N THR A 140 7.79 21.02 7.62
CA THR A 140 6.39 21.06 7.13
C THR A 140 5.62 19.76 7.36
N GLY A 141 6.30 18.65 7.66
CA GLY A 141 5.68 17.34 7.82
C GLY A 141 5.27 16.70 6.49
N GLY A 142 5.74 15.49 6.21
CA GLY A 142 5.44 14.77 4.97
C GLY A 142 4.01 14.27 4.95
N ILE A 143 3.44 14.10 3.76
CA ILE A 143 2.10 13.54 3.61
C ILE A 143 2.19 12.02 3.76
N GLY A 144 1.24 11.41 4.47
CA GLY A 144 1.10 9.96 4.53
C GLY A 144 0.64 9.37 3.19
N GLY A 145 1.11 8.18 2.86
CA GLY A 145 0.70 7.46 1.65
C GLY A 145 -0.70 6.89 1.78
N ASN A 146 -1.39 6.71 0.66
CA ASN A 146 -2.72 6.09 0.66
C ASN A 146 -2.65 4.58 0.89
N GLY A 147 -3.67 4.01 1.51
CA GLY A 147 -3.87 2.57 1.59
C GLY A 147 -4.23 1.96 0.24
N GLY A 148 -3.84 0.71 0.04
CA GLY A 148 -4.16 -0.08 -1.16
C GLY A 148 -5.59 -0.62 -1.13
N ALA A 149 -6.19 -0.81 -2.29
CA ALA A 149 -7.52 -1.42 -2.38
C ALA A 149 -7.50 -2.90 -1.98
N GLY A 150 -8.58 -3.37 -1.36
CA GLY A 150 -8.83 -4.79 -1.14
C GLY A 150 -9.16 -5.53 -2.43
N GLY A 151 -8.89 -6.83 -2.45
CA GLY A 151 -9.23 -7.69 -3.58
C GLY A 151 -10.72 -7.99 -3.65
N ASN A 152 -11.22 -8.14 -4.88
CA ASN A 152 -12.60 -8.56 -5.15
C ASN A 152 -12.76 -10.07 -5.01
N ALA A 153 -13.92 -10.48 -4.51
CA ALA A 153 -14.30 -11.88 -4.43
C ALA A 153 -14.55 -12.49 -5.80
N ALA A 154 -14.63 -13.82 -5.79
CA ALA A 154 -15.13 -14.62 -6.89
C ALA A 154 -16.68 -14.64 -6.91
N VAL A 155 -17.27 -15.67 -7.54
CA VAL A 155 -18.73 -15.89 -7.61
C VAL A 155 -19.35 -15.95 -6.21
N ILE A 156 -18.71 -16.65 -5.27
CA ILE A 156 -19.12 -16.76 -3.87
C ILE A 156 -17.94 -16.34 -2.99
N GLY A 157 -18.18 -15.43 -2.07
CA GLY A 157 -17.19 -14.96 -1.11
C GLY A 157 -17.31 -13.47 -0.85
N ASN A 158 -16.71 -13.05 0.26
CA ASN A 158 -16.67 -11.65 0.66
C ASN A 158 -15.54 -10.93 -0.06
N GLY A 159 -15.74 -9.65 -0.35
CA GLY A 159 -14.65 -8.77 -0.75
C GLY A 159 -13.67 -8.55 0.41
N ALA A 160 -12.40 -8.30 0.10
CA ALA A 160 -11.38 -8.08 1.11
C ALA A 160 -11.30 -6.61 1.55
N ALA A 161 -10.75 -6.37 2.75
CA ALA A 161 -10.57 -5.02 3.27
C ALA A 161 -9.54 -4.20 2.45
N GLY A 162 -9.78 -2.90 2.35
CA GLY A 162 -8.76 -1.94 1.95
C GLY A 162 -7.70 -1.74 3.04
N GLY A 163 -6.50 -1.34 2.65
CA GLY A 163 -5.41 -0.99 3.56
C GLY A 163 -5.62 0.39 4.20
N ALA A 164 -5.03 0.61 5.36
CA ALA A 164 -5.09 1.93 6.02
C ALA A 164 -4.20 2.95 5.31
N GLY A 165 -4.57 4.22 5.37
CA GLY A 165 -3.71 5.33 5.02
C GLY A 165 -2.58 5.54 6.04
N GLY A 166 -1.45 6.08 5.58
CA GLY A 166 -0.31 6.40 6.42
C GLY A 166 -0.51 7.71 7.17
N THR A 167 0.17 7.88 8.31
CA THR A 167 0.11 9.13 9.06
C THR A 167 1.00 10.19 8.42
N GLY A 168 0.56 11.44 8.44
CA GLY A 168 1.40 12.58 8.10
C GLY A 168 2.56 12.73 9.10
N GLY A 169 3.71 13.16 8.60
CA GLY A 169 4.90 13.41 9.40
C GLY A 169 4.78 14.66 10.26
N LEU A 170 5.48 14.70 11.38
CA LEU A 170 5.42 15.82 12.33
C LEU A 170 6.55 16.82 12.10
N ASN A 171 6.24 18.11 12.28
CA ASN A 171 7.23 19.13 12.59
C ASN A 171 7.47 19.15 14.10
N PRO A 172 8.63 18.66 14.58
CA PRO A 172 8.90 18.62 16.02
C PRO A 172 9.11 20.02 16.63
N ALA A 173 9.41 21.03 15.82
CA ALA A 173 9.65 22.40 16.29
C ALA A 173 8.35 23.22 16.45
N THR A 174 7.33 22.95 15.63
CA THR A 174 6.07 23.71 15.65
C THR A 174 4.85 22.86 16.03
N GLY A 175 4.99 21.54 16.07
CA GLY A 175 3.89 20.60 16.25
C GLY A 175 2.98 20.45 15.02
N VAL A 176 3.26 21.17 13.91
CA VAL A 176 2.48 21.06 12.67
C VAL A 176 2.66 19.67 12.06
N GLN A 177 1.57 19.02 11.69
CA GLN A 177 1.59 17.69 11.06
C GLN A 177 1.27 17.81 9.56
N GLY A 178 1.96 17.04 8.74
CA GLY A 178 1.61 16.84 7.34
C GLY A 178 0.24 16.16 7.19
N GLY A 179 -0.30 16.16 5.98
CA GLY A 179 -1.57 15.51 5.68
C GLY A 179 -1.52 14.00 5.90
N GLY A 180 -2.63 13.42 6.36
CA GLY A 180 -2.81 11.97 6.42
C GLY A 180 -3.09 11.38 5.05
N GLY A 181 -2.71 10.12 4.84
CA GLY A 181 -3.08 9.37 3.64
C GLY A 181 -4.50 8.85 3.72
N ASN A 182 -5.18 8.73 2.58
CA ASN A 182 -6.53 8.16 2.55
C ASN A 182 -6.49 6.65 2.73
N GLY A 183 -7.55 6.09 3.32
CA GLY A 183 -7.76 4.65 3.36
C GLY A 183 -8.05 4.06 1.97
N GLY A 184 -7.68 2.80 1.79
CA GLY A 184 -7.95 2.05 0.57
C GLY A 184 -9.40 1.59 0.47
N GLN A 185 -9.90 1.42 -0.75
CA GLN A 185 -11.25 0.91 -0.97
C GLN A 185 -11.36 -0.57 -0.55
N GLY A 186 -12.50 -0.96 0.02
CA GLY A 186 -12.85 -2.36 0.19
C GLY A 186 -13.15 -3.03 -1.15
N GLY A 187 -12.87 -4.32 -1.25
CA GLY A 187 -13.16 -5.14 -2.43
C GLY A 187 -14.64 -5.50 -2.53
N ASP A 188 -15.12 -5.75 -3.74
CA ASP A 188 -16.51 -6.13 -4.01
C ASP A 188 -16.74 -7.63 -3.82
N ALA A 189 -17.96 -8.00 -3.40
CA ALA A 189 -18.52 -9.33 -3.64
C ALA A 189 -19.27 -9.37 -4.99
N VAL A 190 -19.54 -10.57 -5.51
CA VAL A 190 -20.15 -10.76 -6.85
C VAL A 190 -21.59 -11.29 -6.78
N LEU A 191 -21.83 -12.59 -6.57
CA LEU A 191 -23.21 -13.12 -6.46
C LEU A 191 -23.64 -13.24 -5.00
N VAL A 192 -22.85 -13.91 -4.18
CA VAL A 192 -23.13 -14.15 -2.76
C VAL A 192 -21.92 -13.78 -1.92
N GLY A 193 -22.11 -12.84 -1.00
CA GLY A 193 -21.08 -12.40 -0.06
C GLY A 193 -21.18 -10.92 0.27
N ASP A 194 -20.49 -10.53 1.34
CA ASP A 194 -20.43 -9.16 1.80
C ASP A 194 -19.31 -8.39 1.08
N GLY A 195 -19.51 -7.10 0.89
CA GLY A 195 -18.44 -6.22 0.46
C GLY A 195 -17.36 -6.09 1.54
N GLY A 196 -16.11 -5.90 1.12
CA GLY A 196 -14.99 -5.68 2.01
C GLY A 196 -15.05 -4.31 2.68
N THR A 197 -14.52 -4.20 3.89
CA THR A 197 -14.45 -2.91 4.61
C THR A 197 -13.49 -1.95 3.89
N GLY A 198 -13.83 -0.66 3.84
CA GLY A 198 -12.86 0.36 3.49
C GLY A 198 -11.75 0.46 4.55
N GLY A 199 -10.55 0.83 4.15
CA GLY A 199 -9.44 1.08 5.06
C GLY A 199 -9.61 2.40 5.80
N ALA A 200 -9.06 2.54 7.00
CA ALA A 200 -9.08 3.80 7.73
C ALA A 200 -8.17 4.84 7.06
N GLY A 201 -8.55 6.12 7.12
CA GLY A 201 -7.67 7.24 6.82
C GLY A 201 -6.55 7.37 7.86
N GLY A 202 -5.45 8.00 7.45
CA GLY A 202 -4.32 8.28 8.33
C GLY A 202 -4.46 9.61 9.05
N PHE A 203 -3.87 9.71 10.25
CA PHE A 203 -3.81 10.95 11.00
C PHE A 203 -2.97 12.01 10.29
N GLY A 204 -3.42 13.27 10.29
CA GLY A 204 -2.66 14.40 9.76
C GLY A 204 -3.45 15.70 9.71
N ASN A 205 -2.88 16.74 9.10
CA ASN A 205 -3.58 18.01 8.86
C ASN A 205 -3.44 18.44 7.38
N PRO A 206 -4.48 18.23 6.55
CA PRO A 206 -5.76 17.61 6.89
C PRO A 206 -5.63 16.11 7.18
N VAL A 207 -6.62 15.55 7.87
CA VAL A 207 -6.73 14.10 8.10
C VAL A 207 -6.99 13.38 6.78
N GLY A 208 -6.56 12.13 6.70
CA GLY A 208 -6.91 11.25 5.59
C GLY A 208 -8.37 10.81 5.69
N THR A 209 -9.05 10.73 4.55
CA THR A 209 -10.42 10.19 4.52
C THR A 209 -10.41 8.67 4.56
N GLY A 210 -11.39 8.08 5.23
CA GLY A 210 -11.63 6.65 5.17
C GLY A 210 -11.96 6.17 3.76
N GLY A 211 -11.55 4.95 3.44
CA GLY A 211 -11.90 4.28 2.19
C GLY A 211 -13.38 3.91 2.16
N VAL A 212 -13.97 3.91 0.97
CA VAL A 212 -15.31 3.40 0.73
C VAL A 212 -15.30 1.87 0.86
N GLY A 213 -16.32 1.30 1.49
CA GLY A 213 -16.51 -0.15 1.52
C GLY A 213 -16.96 -0.71 0.18
N GLY A 214 -16.73 -2.01 -0.01
CA GLY A 214 -17.08 -2.71 -1.23
C GLY A 214 -18.57 -2.98 -1.38
N ARG A 215 -18.99 -3.31 -2.59
CA ARG A 215 -20.37 -3.67 -2.90
C ARG A 215 -20.66 -5.10 -2.43
N ARG A 216 -21.90 -5.32 -2.00
CA ARG A 216 -22.44 -6.65 -1.70
C ARG A 216 -22.63 -7.51 -2.95
N GLY A 217 -22.78 -8.81 -2.73
CA GLY A 217 -23.27 -9.74 -3.74
C GLY A 217 -24.66 -9.36 -4.26
N SER A 218 -24.90 -9.57 -5.56
CA SER A 218 -26.15 -9.20 -6.22
C SER A 218 -27.35 -10.01 -5.74
N LEU A 219 -27.13 -11.23 -5.21
CA LEU A 219 -28.18 -12.12 -4.71
C LEU A 219 -28.29 -12.04 -3.18
N PHE A 220 -27.18 -12.18 -2.46
CA PHE A 220 -27.14 -12.09 -0.99
C PHE A 220 -25.86 -11.40 -0.50
N GLY A 221 -25.97 -10.67 0.61
CA GLY A 221 -24.88 -10.02 1.32
C GLY A 221 -25.18 -8.58 1.75
N ALA A 222 -24.24 -7.98 2.48
CA ALA A 222 -24.24 -6.60 2.94
C ALA A 222 -23.09 -5.80 2.29
N PRO A 223 -23.30 -4.51 1.99
CA PRO A 223 -22.19 -3.67 1.56
C PRO A 223 -21.13 -3.58 2.67
N GLY A 224 -19.88 -3.45 2.29
CA GLY A 224 -18.81 -3.19 3.24
C GLY A 224 -18.99 -1.81 3.87
N PRO A 225 -18.73 -1.66 5.18
CA PRO A 225 -18.68 -0.35 5.80
C PRO A 225 -17.51 0.47 5.24
N ALA A 226 -17.67 1.79 5.20
CA ALA A 226 -16.56 2.70 4.96
C ALA A 226 -15.57 2.65 6.14
N GLY A 227 -14.30 2.93 5.86
CA GLY A 227 -13.31 3.16 6.89
C GLY A 227 -13.56 4.47 7.64
N ALA A 228 -13.02 4.57 8.84
CA ALA A 228 -13.02 5.82 9.59
C ALA A 228 -12.05 6.83 8.97
N ASP A 229 -12.36 8.12 9.09
CA ASP A 229 -11.37 9.18 8.87
C ASP A 229 -10.30 9.14 9.97
N GLY A 230 -9.10 9.66 9.66
CA GLY A 230 -7.99 9.77 10.59
C GLY A 230 -8.01 11.06 11.40
#